data_AF-A0A0C9YRQ2-F1
#
_entry.id   AF-A0A0C9YRQ2-F1
#
_cell.length_a   1.000
_cell.length_b   1.000
_cell.length_c   1.000
_cell.angle_alpha   90.00
_cell.angle_beta   90.00
_cell.angle_gamma   90.00
#
_symmetry.space_group_name_H-M   'P 1'
#
loop_
_entity.id
_entity.type
_entity.pdbx_description
1 polymer ?
#
loop_
_entity_poly.entity_id
_entity_poly.type
_entity_poly.pdbx_seq_one_letter_code
_entity_poly.pdbx_strand_id
1 'polypeptide(L)'
;TVFEAEATALVLAAHLLATRNEITYPASILADNQAVIKSSERPSSKPGHHLLLLFRSKIRKLTKEKGLTCDSIAVRWIAGHKNVEGNELADKEAKLAAEDKANSSPTPQLPLKLRTPLPRSVSALKQWYNKRLTSLWLRE
;
A
#
# COMPACT_ATOMS: atom_id res chain seq x y z
N THR A 1 6.13 -6.43 -5.69
CA THR A 1 5.04 -7.40 -5.96
C THR A 1 3.70 -6.70 -5.80
N VAL A 2 2.58 -7.28 -6.27
CA VAL A 2 1.23 -6.69 -6.04
C VAL A 2 0.99 -6.48 -4.55
N PHE A 3 1.28 -7.49 -3.71
CA PHE A 3 1.12 -7.37 -2.26
C PHE A 3 1.90 -6.19 -1.64
N GLU A 4 3.16 -5.97 -2.04
CA GLU A 4 3.94 -4.83 -1.53
C GLU A 4 3.45 -3.49 -2.06
N ALA A 5 2.93 -3.43 -3.29
CA ALA A 5 2.33 -2.23 -3.85
C ALA A 5 1.11 -1.82 -3.02
N GLU A 6 0.22 -2.78 -2.75
CA GLU A 6 -0.96 -2.59 -1.90
C GLU A 6 -0.60 -2.24 -0.46
N ALA A 7 0.40 -2.90 0.13
CA ALA A 7 0.88 -2.54 1.47
C ALA A 7 1.52 -1.14 1.50
N THR A 8 2.15 -0.70 0.40
CA THR A 8 2.67 0.66 0.24
C THR A 8 1.52 1.67 0.15
N ALA A 9 0.44 1.33 -0.56
CA ALA A 9 -0.76 2.17 -0.64
C ALA A 9 -1.38 2.41 0.74
N LEU A 10 -1.46 1.39 1.60
CA LEU A 10 -1.91 1.58 2.99
C LEU A 10 -1.01 2.55 3.78
N VAL A 11 0.31 2.46 3.62
CA VAL A 11 1.27 3.39 4.27
C VAL A 11 1.06 4.83 3.79
N LEU A 12 0.76 5.02 2.49
CA LEU A 12 0.43 6.33 1.92
C LEU A 12 -0.91 6.85 2.46
N ALA A 13 -1.94 6.01 2.53
CA ALA A 13 -3.23 6.37 3.11
C ALA A 13 -3.08 6.84 4.56
N ALA A 14 -2.35 6.11 5.40
CA ALA A 14 -2.05 6.53 6.77
C ALA A 14 -1.26 7.84 6.85
N HIS A 15 -0.42 8.13 5.84
CA HIS A 15 0.31 9.39 5.78
C HIS A 15 -0.62 10.56 5.44
N LEU A 16 -1.50 10.39 4.47
CA LEU A 16 -2.50 11.40 4.10
C LEU A 16 -3.42 11.72 5.29
N LEU A 17 -3.93 10.70 5.99
CA LEU A 17 -4.70 10.88 7.23
C LEU A 17 -3.98 11.75 8.27
N ALA A 18 -2.64 11.68 8.32
CA ALA A 18 -1.83 12.41 9.28
C ALA A 18 -1.42 13.82 8.83
N THR A 19 -1.33 14.08 7.53
CA THR A 19 -0.79 15.35 7.00
C THR A 19 -1.83 16.27 6.38
N ARG A 20 -2.97 15.75 5.96
CA ARG A 20 -4.06 16.54 5.38
C ARG A 20 -4.96 17.08 6.48
N ASN A 21 -5.20 18.39 6.44
CA ASN A 21 -6.02 19.08 7.44
C ASN A 21 -7.52 18.96 7.12
N GLU A 22 -7.86 18.59 5.89
CA GLU A 22 -9.22 18.46 5.37
C GLU A 22 -9.92 17.18 5.84
N ILE A 23 -9.19 16.29 6.53
CA ILE A 23 -9.69 14.97 6.93
C ILE A 23 -10.42 15.05 8.26
N THR A 24 -11.67 14.62 8.25
CA THR A 24 -12.53 14.44 9.42
C THR A 24 -12.57 12.98 9.84
N TYR A 25 -12.80 12.74 11.14
CA TYR A 25 -12.89 11.41 11.75
C TYR A 25 -14.34 11.15 12.18
N PRO A 26 -14.85 9.91 12.07
CA PRO A 26 -14.13 8.68 11.70
C PRO A 26 -13.84 8.56 10.20
N ALA A 27 -12.69 7.99 9.86
CA ALA A 27 -12.24 7.79 8.48
C ALA A 27 -12.21 6.30 8.09
N SER A 28 -12.44 6.00 6.82
CA SER A 28 -12.33 4.64 6.27
C SER A 28 -11.32 4.58 5.14
N ILE A 29 -10.37 3.65 5.23
CA ILE A 29 -9.46 3.28 4.16
C ILE A 29 -10.07 2.09 3.43
N LEU A 30 -10.33 2.24 2.13
CA LEU A 30 -10.89 1.18 1.30
C LEU A 30 -9.76 0.51 0.53
N ALA A 31 -9.75 -0.82 0.50
CA ALA A 31 -8.80 -1.61 -0.27
C ALA A 31 -9.47 -2.84 -0.86
N ASP A 32 -9.08 -3.26 -2.06
CA ASP A 32 -9.64 -4.44 -2.72
C ASP A 32 -8.84 -5.72 -2.48
N ASN A 33 -7.56 -5.59 -2.08
CA ASN A 33 -6.70 -6.72 -1.77
C ASN A 33 -6.97 -7.30 -0.37
N GLN A 34 -7.85 -8.30 -0.32
CA GLN A 34 -8.19 -9.04 0.90
C GLN A 34 -6.96 -9.61 1.64
N ALA A 35 -5.91 -10.02 0.92
CA ALA A 35 -4.72 -10.59 1.56
C ALA A 35 -3.97 -9.53 2.38
N VAL A 36 -3.91 -8.29 1.90
CA VAL A 36 -3.30 -7.17 2.59
C VAL A 36 -4.13 -6.76 3.81
N ILE A 37 -5.46 -6.73 3.68
CA ILE A 37 -6.36 -6.45 4.81
C ILE A 37 -6.18 -7.49 5.91
N LYS A 38 -6.31 -8.79 5.58
CA LYS A 38 -6.13 -9.89 6.55
C LYS A 38 -4.74 -9.86 7.20
N SER A 39 -3.70 -9.58 6.42
CA SER A 39 -2.33 -9.50 6.92
C SER A 39 -2.08 -8.27 7.79
N SER A 40 -2.83 -7.18 7.55
CA SER A 40 -2.76 -5.96 8.36
C SER A 40 -3.34 -6.16 9.75
N GLU A 41 -4.34 -7.04 9.90
CA GLU A 41 -4.92 -7.41 11.19
C GLU A 41 -3.97 -8.31 12.00
N ARG A 42 -3.32 -9.27 11.33
CA ARG A 42 -2.39 -10.24 11.93
C ARG A 42 -1.02 -10.20 11.27
N PRO A 43 -0.12 -9.28 11.69
CA PRO A 43 1.22 -9.19 11.10
C PRO A 43 2.05 -10.44 11.39
N SER A 44 2.76 -10.94 10.39
CA SER A 44 3.76 -12.02 10.51
C SER A 44 5.11 -11.55 9.96
N SER A 45 6.19 -12.31 10.16
CA SER A 45 7.54 -11.96 9.69
C SER A 45 7.79 -12.28 8.21
N LYS A 46 6.74 -12.32 7.38
CA LYS A 46 6.86 -12.65 5.95
C LYS A 46 7.38 -11.46 5.13
N PRO A 47 7.99 -11.71 3.95
CA PRO A 47 8.38 -10.65 3.02
C PRO A 47 7.22 -9.67 2.75
N GLY A 48 7.51 -8.37 2.74
CA GLY A 48 6.50 -7.31 2.56
C GLY A 48 5.73 -6.88 3.82
N HIS A 49 5.70 -7.67 4.90
CA HIS A 49 4.97 -7.30 6.13
C HIS A 49 5.58 -6.14 6.91
N HIS A 50 6.84 -5.77 6.65
CA HIS A 50 7.45 -4.58 7.22
C HIS A 50 6.67 -3.30 6.87
N LEU A 51 6.03 -3.25 5.69
CA LEU A 51 5.15 -2.15 5.28
C LEU A 51 3.86 -2.13 6.10
N LEU A 52 3.29 -3.29 6.41
CA LEU A 52 2.10 -3.40 7.26
C LEU A 52 2.39 -3.01 8.72
N LEU A 53 3.57 -3.36 9.23
CA LEU A 53 4.03 -2.89 10.54
C LEU A 53 4.22 -1.36 10.56
N LEU A 54 4.79 -0.80 9.49
CA LEU A 54 4.91 0.65 9.32
C LEU A 54 3.54 1.34 9.28
N PHE A 55 2.60 0.79 8.52
CA PHE A 55 1.21 1.26 8.46
C PHE A 55 0.57 1.27 9.86
N ARG A 56 0.60 0.13 10.57
CA ARG A 56 0.05 0.03 11.94
C ARG A 56 0.70 1.01 12.91
N SER A 57 2.02 1.17 12.83
CA SER A 57 2.76 2.12 13.66
C SER A 57 2.31 3.56 13.39
N LYS A 58 2.12 3.94 12.12
CA LYS A 58 1.60 5.25 11.73
C LYS A 58 0.18 5.49 12.22
N ILE A 59 -0.72 4.52 12.06
CA ILE A 59 -2.10 4.64 12.55
C ILE A 59 -2.11 4.80 14.07
N ARG A 60 -1.37 3.98 14.83
CA ARG A 60 -1.29 4.10 16.28
C ARG A 60 -0.75 5.46 16.72
N LYS A 61 0.28 5.97 16.05
CA LYS A 61 0.85 7.28 16.32
C LYS A 61 -0.19 8.38 16.07
N LEU A 62 -0.86 8.34 14.92
CA LEU A 62 -1.93 9.26 14.54
C LEU A 62 -3.07 9.26 15.55
N THR A 63 -3.57 8.07 15.92
CA THR A 63 -4.64 7.91 16.91
C THR A 63 -4.24 8.54 18.25
N LYS A 64 -3.01 8.33 18.69
CA LYS A 64 -2.48 8.93 19.93
C LYS A 64 -2.36 10.46 19.84
N GLU A 65 -1.80 10.98 18.75
CA GLU A 65 -1.57 12.42 18.55
C GLU A 65 -2.87 13.22 18.42
N LYS A 66 -3.91 12.61 17.84
CA LYS A 66 -5.23 13.24 17.62
C LYS A 66 -6.25 12.91 18.71
N GLY A 67 -5.89 12.13 19.74
CA GLY A 67 -6.81 11.73 20.81
C GLY A 67 -7.99 10.88 20.32
N LEU A 68 -7.78 10.09 19.27
CA LEU A 68 -8.81 9.29 18.64
C LEU A 68 -8.97 7.93 19.33
N THR A 69 -10.14 7.31 19.16
CA THR A 69 -10.40 5.94 19.61
C THR A 69 -9.96 4.91 18.57
N CYS A 70 -9.91 3.63 18.94
CA CYS A 70 -9.57 2.54 18.03
C CYS A 70 -10.49 2.44 16.81
N ASP A 71 -11.73 2.92 16.92
CA ASP A 71 -12.76 2.81 15.88
C ASP A 71 -12.79 4.05 14.96
N SER A 72 -11.95 5.04 15.23
CA SER A 72 -11.89 6.29 14.45
C SER A 72 -11.29 6.09 13.06
N ILE A 73 -10.56 5.00 12.82
CA ILE A 73 -9.99 4.66 11.52
C ILE A 73 -10.24 3.18 11.24
N ALA A 74 -11.01 2.89 10.18
CA ALA A 74 -11.30 1.53 9.75
C ALA A 74 -10.63 1.22 8.41
N VAL A 75 -10.14 -0.01 8.23
CA VAL A 75 -9.76 -0.55 6.92
C VAL A 75 -10.89 -1.46 6.47
N ARG A 76 -11.49 -1.20 5.30
CA ARG A 76 -12.64 -1.96 4.79
C ARG A 76 -12.32 -2.53 3.42
N TRP A 77 -12.82 -3.75 3.19
CA TRP A 77 -12.73 -4.37 1.89
C TRP A 77 -13.76 -3.77 0.92
N ILE A 78 -13.34 -3.54 -0.32
CA ILE A 78 -14.23 -3.21 -1.43
C ILE A 78 -13.94 -4.11 -2.63
N ALA A 79 -14.92 -4.27 -3.51
CA ALA A 79 -14.73 -5.07 -4.71
C ALA A 79 -13.92 -4.29 -5.76
N GLY A 80 -12.79 -4.83 -6.18
CA GLY A 80 -12.03 -4.32 -7.33
C GLY A 80 -12.75 -4.59 -8.66
N HIS A 81 -12.50 -3.74 -9.66
CA HIS A 81 -13.04 -3.87 -11.02
C HIS A 81 -14.57 -3.92 -11.11
N LYS A 82 -15.25 -3.17 -10.23
CA LYS A 82 -16.72 -3.06 -10.20
C LYS A 82 -17.22 -1.65 -10.50
N ASN A 83 -16.45 -0.81 -11.21
CA ASN A 83 -16.83 0.58 -11.50
C ASN A 83 -17.03 1.43 -10.23
N VAL A 84 -16.31 1.09 -9.14
CA VAL A 84 -16.25 1.94 -7.95
C VAL A 84 -15.27 3.06 -8.27
N GLU A 85 -15.80 4.23 -8.63
CA GLU A 85 -15.05 5.38 -9.13
C GLU A 85 -13.78 5.67 -8.32
N GLY A 86 -13.88 5.73 -6.99
CA GLY A 86 -12.73 6.00 -6.12
C GLY A 86 -11.64 4.92 -6.17
N ASN A 87 -12.01 3.64 -6.30
CA ASN A 87 -11.04 2.55 -6.44
C ASN A 87 -10.35 2.61 -7.80
N GLU A 88 -11.11 2.86 -8.86
CA GLU A 88 -10.58 2.92 -10.21
C GLU A 88 -9.64 4.11 -10.41
N LEU A 89 -9.96 5.25 -9.78
CA LEU A 89 -9.05 6.39 -9.76
C LEU A 89 -7.76 6.06 -9.01
N ALA A 90 -7.84 5.43 -7.83
CA ALA A 90 -6.67 5.01 -7.08
C ALA A 90 -5.78 4.03 -7.87
N ASP A 91 -6.39 3.05 -8.54
CA ASP A 91 -5.68 2.10 -9.40
C ASP A 91 -5.02 2.77 -10.59
N LYS A 92 -5.70 3.76 -11.20
CA LYS A 92 -5.17 4.53 -12.32
C LYS A 92 -3.94 5.33 -11.89
N GLU A 93 -4.04 6.08 -10.79
CA GLU A 93 -2.92 6.86 -10.26
C GLU A 93 -1.74 5.97 -9.86
N ALA A 94 -2.02 4.81 -9.25
CA ALA A 94 -0.99 3.83 -8.91
C ALA A 94 -0.24 3.30 -10.15
N LYS A 95 -0.96 3.06 -11.26
CA LYS A 95 -0.36 2.65 -12.53
C LYS A 95 0.50 3.76 -13.13
N LEU A 96 -0.01 4.99 -13.19
CA LEU A 96 0.73 6.14 -13.71
C LEU A 96 2.04 6.37 -12.95
N ALA A 97 2.01 6.28 -11.62
CA ALA A 97 3.19 6.41 -10.77
C ALA A 97 4.17 5.24 -10.90
N ALA A 98 3.71 4.06 -11.31
CA ALA A 98 4.55 2.90 -11.58
C ALA A 98 5.21 2.95 -12.97
N GLU A 99 4.57 3.59 -13.94
CA GLU A 99 5.06 3.75 -15.31
C GLU A 99 6.20 4.76 -15.40
N ASP A 100 6.05 5.93 -14.78
CA ASP A 100 7.06 6.98 -14.77
C ASP A 100 7.23 7.59 -13.37
N LYS A 101 8.48 7.75 -12.94
CA LYS A 101 8.83 8.45 -11.71
C LYS A 101 8.37 9.91 -11.71
N ALA A 102 8.25 10.54 -12.88
CA ALA A 102 7.75 11.90 -13.01
C ALA A 102 6.28 12.05 -12.57
N ASN A 103 5.50 10.96 -12.64
CA ASN A 103 4.11 10.92 -12.19
C ASN A 103 3.98 10.62 -10.69
N SER A 104 5.08 10.32 -10.00
CA SER A 104 5.08 10.08 -8.56
C SER A 104 5.07 11.41 -7.80
N SER A 105 4.52 11.40 -6.58
CA SER A 105 4.54 12.58 -5.72
C SER A 105 5.99 13.01 -5.39
N PRO A 106 6.25 14.32 -5.25
CA PRO A 106 7.55 14.82 -4.82
C PRO A 106 8.05 14.13 -3.54
N THR A 107 9.33 13.78 -3.49
CA THR A 107 9.96 13.09 -2.35
C THR A 107 9.65 13.69 -0.98
N PRO A 108 9.59 15.02 -0.78
CA PRO A 108 9.23 15.61 0.51
C PRO A 108 7.80 15.28 0.97
N GLN A 109 6.88 15.06 0.04
CA GLN A 109 5.47 14.71 0.31
C GLN A 109 5.28 13.22 0.58
N LEU A 110 6.30 12.39 0.35
CA LEU A 110 6.24 10.97 0.65
C LEU A 110 6.59 10.68 2.12
N PRO A 111 6.02 9.60 2.70
CA PRO A 111 6.46 9.08 3.98
C PRO A 111 7.96 8.83 3.98
N LEU A 112 8.66 9.17 5.09
CA LEU A 112 10.12 9.02 5.21
C LEU A 112 10.66 7.67 4.71
N LYS A 113 9.98 6.56 5.05
CA LYS A 113 10.38 5.20 4.67
C LYS A 113 10.16 4.85 3.19
N LEU A 114 9.42 5.67 2.45
CA LEU A 114 9.17 5.54 1.01
C LEU A 114 10.00 6.54 0.18
N ARG A 115 10.80 7.41 0.83
CA ARG A 115 11.72 8.34 0.13
C ARG A 115 12.96 7.62 -0.42
N THR A 116 13.28 6.47 0.13
CA THR A 116 14.35 5.59 -0.33
C THR A 116 13.76 4.36 -1.00
N PRO A 117 14.46 3.74 -1.97
CA PRO A 117 14.00 2.50 -2.58
C PRO A 117 13.70 1.42 -1.55
N LEU A 118 12.57 0.73 -1.72
CA LEU A 118 12.23 -0.41 -0.88
C LEU A 118 13.23 -1.57 -1.11
N PRO A 119 13.47 -2.42 -0.08
CA PRO A 119 14.26 -3.62 -0.24
C PRO A 119 13.72 -4.50 -1.38
N ARG A 120 14.63 -5.16 -2.12
CA ARG A 120 14.22 -6.07 -3.19
C ARG A 120 13.38 -7.20 -2.61
N SER A 121 12.20 -7.39 -3.18
CA SER A 121 11.31 -8.47 -2.79
C SER A 121 11.83 -9.82 -3.28
N VAL A 122 12.07 -10.75 -2.35
CA VAL A 122 12.44 -12.14 -2.67
C VAL A 122 11.38 -12.77 -3.58
N SER A 123 10.09 -12.50 -3.32
CA SER A 123 8.98 -12.99 -4.14
C SER A 123 9.01 -12.41 -5.55
N ALA A 124 9.30 -11.11 -5.71
CA ALA A 124 9.45 -10.51 -7.04
C ALA A 124 10.65 -11.08 -7.80
N LEU A 125 11.78 -11.31 -7.12
CA LEU A 125 12.96 -11.94 -7.72
C LEU A 125 12.66 -13.35 -8.21
N LYS A 126 11.92 -14.15 -7.42
CA LYS A 126 11.46 -15.49 -7.84
C LYS A 126 10.52 -15.41 -9.05
N GLN A 127 9.55 -14.48 -9.04
CA GLN A 127 8.63 -14.28 -10.17
C GLN A 127 9.38 -13.89 -11.45
N TRP A 128 10.34 -12.97 -11.34
CA TRP A 128 11.18 -12.57 -12.46
C TRP A 128 12.00 -13.75 -13.01
N TYR A 129 12.64 -14.51 -12.13
CA TYR A 129 13.45 -15.66 -12.52
C TYR A 129 12.61 -16.74 -13.20
N ASN A 130 11.45 -17.07 -12.64
CA ASN A 130 10.53 -18.04 -13.23
C ASN A 130 10.01 -17.58 -14.59
N LYS A 131 9.63 -16.30 -14.74
CA LYS A 131 9.20 -15.74 -16.04
C LYS A 131 10.31 -15.84 -17.09
N ARG A 132 11.56 -15.56 -16.69
CA ARG A 132 12.73 -15.72 -17.57
C ARG A 132 12.89 -17.17 -17.99
N LEU A 133 12.84 -18.12 -17.06
CA LEU A 133 12.92 -19.55 -17.37
C LEU A 133 11.84 -19.96 -18.37
N THR A 134 10.56 -19.67 -18.09
CA THR A 134 9.44 -20.01 -18.99
C THR A 134 9.64 -19.43 -20.39
N SER A 135 10.18 -18.21 -20.51
CA SER A 135 10.46 -17.60 -21.81
C SER A 135 11.60 -18.26 -22.61
N LEU A 136 12.49 -19.01 -21.94
CA LEU A 136 13.52 -19.81 -22.59
C LEU A 136 12.93 -21.15 -23.05
N TRP A 137 12.17 -21.82 -22.18
CA TRP A 137 11.49 -23.08 -22.49
C TRP A 137 10.52 -22.98 -23.68
N LEU A 138 9.87 -21.84 -23.88
CA LEU A 138 8.94 -21.63 -25.01
C LEU A 138 9.64 -21.32 -26.36
N ARG A 139 10.98 -21.19 -26.38
CA ARG A 139 11.76 -20.95 -27.60
C ARG A 139 12.39 -22.22 -28.18
N GLU A 140 12.27 -23.34 -27.47
CA GLU A 140 12.63 -24.69 -27.94
C GLU A 140 11.37 -25.40 -28.49
#